data_AF-A0A0S6UN74-F1
#
_entry.id   AF-A0A0S6UN74-F1
#
_cell.length_a   1.000
_cell.length_b   1.000
_cell.length_c   1.000
_cell.angle_alpha   90.00
_cell.angle_beta   90.00
_cell.angle_gamma   90.00
#
_symmetry.space_group_name_H-M   'P 1'
#
loop_
_entity.id
_entity.type
_entity.pdbx_description
1 polymer ?
#
loop_
_entity_poly.entity_id
_entity_poly.type
_entity_poly.pdbx_seq_one_letter_code
_entity_poly.pdbx_strand_id
1 'polypeptide(L)' 'MLDENLARIRAHRNNIHRYRRLLKTRLSQLERQFIERRLAEEQSALDGLTAANFPVGFRAAEAPAGAMGMAQ' A
#
# COMPACT_ATOMS: atom_id res chain seq x y z
N MET A 1 -18.84 0.97 -15.66
CA MET A 1 -17.52 1.63 -15.87
C MET A 1 -16.90 2.13 -14.56
N LEU A 2 -17.63 2.83 -13.68
CA LEU A 2 -17.14 3.16 -12.32
C LEU A 2 -16.94 1.91 -11.44
N ASP A 3 -17.80 0.90 -11.58
CA ASP A 3 -17.71 -0.35 -10.81
C ASP A 3 -16.46 -1.17 -11.14
N GLU A 4 -15.97 -1.14 -12.38
CA GLU A 4 -14.74 -1.82 -12.78
C GLU A 4 -13.50 -1.17 -12.18
N ASN A 5 -13.45 0.17 -12.16
CA ASN A 5 -12.36 0.88 -11.49
C ASN A 5 -12.39 0.62 -9.98
N LEU A 6 -13.57 0.61 -9.36
CA LEU A 6 -13.72 0.30 -7.94
C LEU A 6 -13.35 -1.16 -7.63
N ALA A 7 -13.74 -2.10 -8.49
CA ALA A 7 -13.37 -3.51 -8.39
C ALA A 7 -11.85 -3.70 -8.51
N ARG A 8 -11.19 -2.99 -9.44
CA ARG A 8 -9.72 -2.98 -9.58
C ARG A 8 -9.06 -2.39 -8.33
N ILE A 9 -9.51 -1.24 -7.83
CA ILE A 9 -8.96 -0.64 -6.60
C ILE A 9 -9.09 -1.60 -5.40
N ARG A 10 -10.25 -2.27 -5.26
CA ARG A 10 -10.46 -3.30 -4.22
C ARG A 10 -9.55 -4.51 -4.41
N ALA A 11 -9.36 -4.98 -5.64
CA ALA A 11 -8.46 -6.08 -5.94
C ALA A 11 -6.99 -5.74 -5.60
N HIS A 12 -6.50 -4.57 -6.02
CA HIS A 12 -5.16 -4.09 -5.70
C HIS A 12 -4.95 -3.97 -4.18
N ARG A 13 -5.92 -3.40 -3.44
CA ARG A 13 -5.87 -3.37 -1.96
C ARG A 13 -5.76 -4.77 -1.36
N ASN A 14 -6.61 -5.70 -1.78
CA ASN A 14 -6.58 -7.07 -1.27
C ASN A 14 -5.25 -7.77 -1.57
N ASN A 15 -4.69 -7.57 -2.77
CA ASN A 15 -3.39 -8.09 -3.16
C ASN A 15 -2.27 -7.52 -2.27
N ILE A 16 -2.27 -6.20 -2.03
CA ILE A 16 -1.30 -5.54 -1.13
C ILE A 16 -1.39 -6.11 0.29
N HIS A 17 -2.60 -6.28 0.83
CA HIS A 17 -2.79 -6.88 2.15
C HIS A 17 -2.29 -8.33 2.20
N ARG A 18 -2.53 -9.11 1.15
CA ARG A 18 -2.07 -10.49 1.02
C ARG A 18 -0.55 -10.56 0.98
N TYR A 19 0.11 -9.73 0.16
CA TYR A 19 1.57 -9.68 0.06
C TYR A 19 2.21 -9.21 1.37
N ARG A 20 1.65 -8.21 2.04
CA ARG A 20 2.09 -7.80 3.40
C ARG A 20 1.99 -8.93 4.41
N ARG A 21 0.95 -9.76 4.33
CA ARG A 21 0.82 -10.94 5.19
C ARG A 21 1.83 -12.03 4.83
N LEU A 22 2.09 -12.23 3.54
CA LEU A 22 3.11 -13.18 3.06
C LEU A 22 4.50 -12.77 3.56
N LEU A 23 4.84 -11.48 3.51
CA LEU A 23 6.12 -10.95 4.02
C LEU A 23 6.35 -11.19 5.53
N LYS A 24 5.30 -11.51 6.29
CA LYS A 24 5.39 -11.90 7.71
C LYS A 24 5.65 -13.40 7.92
N THR A 25 5.58 -14.20 6.86
CA THR A 25 5.87 -15.65 6.90
C THR A 25 7.34 -15.92 6.57
N ARG A 26 7.79 -17.18 6.72
CA ARG A 26 9.13 -17.59 6.33
C ARG A 26 9.20 -17.67 4.80
N LEU A 27 9.85 -16.69 4.19
CA LEU A 27 10.11 -16.60 2.75
C LEU A 27 11.62 -16.61 2.53
N SER A 28 12.06 -17.16 1.40
CA SER A 28 13.42 -16.97 0.92
C SER A 28 13.67 -15.50 0.54
N GLN A 29 14.94 -15.10 0.49
CA GLN A 29 15.32 -13.75 0.11
C GLN A 29 14.85 -13.40 -1.32
N LEU A 30 14.85 -14.38 -2.23
CA LEU A 30 14.37 -14.22 -3.59
C LEU A 30 12.85 -13.99 -3.64
N GLU A 31 12.08 -14.81 -2.90
CA GLU A 31 10.63 -14.63 -2.80
C GLU A 31 10.29 -13.27 -2.17
N ARG A 32 11.04 -12.87 -1.14
CA ARG A 32 10.87 -11.57 -0.47
C ARG A 32 11.07 -10.41 -1.44
N GLN A 33 12.15 -10.42 -2.21
CA GLN A 33 12.43 -9.39 -3.22
C GLN A 33 11.37 -9.39 -4.33
N PHE A 34 10.94 -10.56 -4.78
CA PHE A 34 9.87 -10.67 -5.76
C PHE A 34 8.56 -10.07 -5.24
N ILE A 35 8.20 -10.38 -4.00
CA ILE A 35 6.98 -9.87 -3.36
C ILE A 35 7.08 -8.37 -3.11
N GLU A 36 8.22 -7.84 -2.66
CA GLU A 36 8.42 -6.40 -2.46
C GLU A 36 8.33 -5.63 -3.77
N ARG A 37 8.93 -6.15 -4.85
CA ARG A 37 8.80 -5.56 -6.19
C ARG A 37 7.35 -5.56 -6.67
N ARG A 38 6.66 -6.70 -6.56
CA ARG A 38 5.23 -6.80 -6.90
C ARG A 38 4.36 -5.90 -6.04
N LEU A 39 4.67 -5.76 -4.75
CA LEU A 39 3.96 -4.86 -3.84
C LEU A 39 4.09 -3.40 -4.30
N ALA A 40 5.29 -2.97 -4.71
CA ALA A 40 5.54 -1.62 -5.21
C ALA A 40 4.79 -1.35 -6.52
N GLU A 41 4.78 -2.31 -7.44
CA GLU A 41 4.01 -2.22 -8.70
C GLU A 41 2.50 -2.08 -8.44
N GLU A 42 1.93 -2.90 -7.56
CA GLU A 42 0.51 -2.85 -7.22
C GLU A 42 0.14 -1.54 -6.49
N GLN A 43 1.02 -1.04 -5.62
CA GLN A 43 0.83 0.26 -4.96
C GLN A 43 0.88 1.41 -5.97
N SER A 44 1.83 1.40 -6.90
CA SER A 44 1.93 2.43 -7.95
C SER A 44 0.72 2.41 -8.90
N ALA A 45 0.20 1.22 -9.24
CA ALA A 45 -1.00 1.08 -10.05
C ALA A 45 -2.23 1.62 -9.30
N LEU A 46 -2.35 1.31 -8.01
CA LEU A 46 -3.42 1.83 -7.16
C LEU A 46 -3.32 3.35 -6.99
N ASP A 47 -2.12 3.89 -6.80
CA ASP A 47 -1.89 5.33 -6.67
C ASP A 47 -2.23 6.06 -7.98
N GLY A 48 -1.88 5.50 -9.14
CA GLY A 48 -2.29 6.03 -10.44
C GLY A 48 -3.81 6.01 -10.65
N LEU A 49 -4.47 4.90 -10.31
CA LEU A 49 -5.93 4.78 -10.37
C LEU A 49 -6.63 5.71 -9.36
N THR A 50 -6.05 5.90 -8.19
CA THR A 50 -6.57 6.79 -7.15
C THR A 50 -6.37 8.24 -7.56
N ALA A 51 -5.18 8.63 -8.04
CA ALA A 51 -4.91 9.98 -8.55
C ALA A 51 -5.83 10.35 -9.73
N ALA A 52 -6.16 9.39 -10.60
CA ALA A 52 -7.06 9.60 -11.73
C ALA A 52 -8.55 9.66 -11.33
N ASN A 53 -8.99 8.93 -10.29
CA ASN A 53 -10.42 8.86 -9.90
C ASN A 53 -10.78 9.70 -8.67
N PHE A 54 -9.81 10.01 -7.79
CA PHE A 54 -9.98 10.72 -6.53
C PHE A 54 -8.77 11.61 -6.25
N PRO A 55 -8.84 12.94 -6.48
CA PRO A 55 -7.73 13.87 -6.20
C PRO A 55 -7.49 14.11 -4.70
N VAL A 56 -7.95 13.20 -3.82
CA VAL A 56 -7.76 13.31 -2.37
C VAL A 56 -6.77 12.24 -1.95
N GLY A 57 -5.53 12.71 -1.78
CA GLY A 57 -4.42 11.92 -1.27
C GLY A 57 -4.81 11.25 0.04
N PHE A 58 -5.03 9.94 -0.01
CA PHE A 58 -5.04 9.10 1.17
C PHE A 58 -3.56 8.94 1.60
N ARG A 59 -2.98 9.98 2.21
CA ARG A 59 -1.76 9.87 3.02
C ARG A 59 -2.12 8.96 4.19
N ALA A 60 -2.01 7.65 3.96
CA ALA A 60 -2.05 6.67 5.02
C ALA A 60 -0.79 6.87 5.88
N ALA A 61 -1.01 7.46 7.06
CA ALA A 61 -0.12 7.45 8.20
C ALA A 61 1.29 8.02 7.97
N GLU A 62 1.39 9.35 7.99
CA GLU A 62 2.57 9.97 8.58
C GLU A 62 2.16 10.38 10.01
N ALA A 63 2.32 9.45 10.95
CA ALA A 63 2.37 9.82 12.36
C ALA A 63 3.65 10.64 12.56
N PRO A 64 3.58 11.88 13.09
CA PRO A 64 4.80 12.57 13.49
C PRO A 64 5.32 11.85 14.74
N ALA A 65 6.27 10.94 14.53
CA ALA A 65 7.17 10.50 15.58
C ALA A 65 8.06 11.68 15.95
N GLY A 66 7.79 12.34 17.08
CA GLY A 66 8.70 13.32 17.66
C GLY A 66 8.05 14.53 18.29
N ALA A 67 7.33 14.34 19.40
CA ALA A 67 7.13 15.41 20.38
C ALA A 67 7.00 14.79 21.77
N MET A 68 8.10 14.17 22.23
CA MET A 68 8.31 13.88 23.64
C MET A 68 9.36 14.85 24.17
N GLY A 69 9.03 15.55 25.26
CA GLY A 69 9.85 16.57 25.93
C GLY A 69 9.39 17.99 25.56
N MET A 70 9.02 18.88 26.48
CA MET A 70 9.47 19.04 27.86
C MET A 70 8.34 19.64 28.70
N ALA A 71 8.16 19.11 29.90
CA ALA A 71 7.55 19.84 31.00
C ALA A 71 8.52 20.94 31.46
N GLN A 72 8.02 22.16 31.63
CA GLN A 72 8.45 23.12 32.64
C GLN A 72 7.24 23.94 33.07
#